data_AF-D5BIB7-F1
#
_entry.id   AF-D5BIB7-F1
#
_cell.length_a   1.000
_cell.length_b   1.000
_cell.length_c   1.000
_cell.angle_alpha   90.00
_cell.angle_beta   90.00
_cell.angle_gamma   90.00
#
_symmetry.space_group_name_H-M   'P 1'
#
loop_
_entity.id
_entity.type
_entity.pdbx_description
1 polymer ?
#
loop_
_entity_poly.entity_id
_entity_poly.type
_entity_poly.pdbx_seq_one_letter_code
_entity_poly.pdbx_strand_id
1 'polypeptide(L)' 'MLKEEAKAKQCSLNSYVEKVLADDIGNIPNEATKAAIEEARRGNLERIDNIDDWLEKL' A
#
# COMPACT_ATOMS: atom_id res chain seq x y z
N MET A 1 -15.44 -21.95 -6.67
CA MET A 1 -14.93 -20.81 -5.89
C MET A 1 -14.25 -19.75 -6.76
N LEU A 2 -12.93 -19.76 -7.00
CA LEU A 2 -12.25 -18.64 -7.73
C LEU A 2 -12.79 -18.36 -9.15
N LYS A 3 -13.11 -19.42 -9.92
CA LYS A 3 -13.71 -19.28 -11.26
C LYS A 3 -15.12 -18.70 -11.24
N GLU A 4 -15.88 -18.97 -10.18
CA GLU A 4 -17.25 -18.46 -10.03
C GLU A 4 -17.23 -17.00 -9.61
N GLU A 5 -16.30 -16.62 -8.73
CA GLU A 5 -16.10 -15.22 -8.35
C GLU A 5 -15.57 -14.37 -9.51
N ALA A 6 -14.64 -14.89 -10.31
CA ALA A 6 -14.19 -14.23 -11.53
C ALA A 6 -15.37 -14.00 -12.51
N LYS A 7 -16.23 -15.01 -12.69
CA LYS A 7 -17.46 -14.87 -13.48
C LYS A 7 -18.44 -13.86 -12.90
N ALA A 8 -18.65 -13.86 -11.58
CA ALA A 8 -19.54 -12.91 -10.90
C ALA A 8 -19.03 -11.47 -11.05
N LYS A 9 -17.71 -11.27 -11.02
CA LYS A 9 -17.06 -9.96 -11.27
C LYS A 9 -16.84 -9.65 -12.75
N GLN A 10 -17.39 -10.46 -13.66
CA GLN A 10 -17.28 -10.30 -15.12
C GLN A 10 -15.84 -10.09 -15.62
N CYS A 11 -14.87 -10.79 -15.01
CA CYS A 11 -13.47 -10.72 -15.40
C CYS A 11 -12.90 -12.11 -15.69
N SER A 12 -11.72 -12.14 -16.33
CA SER A 12 -10.99 -13.39 -16.50
C SER A 12 -10.50 -13.91 -15.16
N LEU A 13 -10.27 -15.22 -15.06
CA LEU A 13 -9.70 -15.82 -13.84
C LEU A 13 -8.34 -15.19 -13.50
N ASN A 14 -7.49 -14.93 -14.49
CA ASN A 14 -6.18 -14.32 -14.26
C ASN A 14 -6.33 -12.90 -13.71
N SER A 15 -7.19 -12.08 -14.33
CA SER A 15 -7.44 -10.71 -13.86
C SER A 15 -8.07 -10.69 -12.46
N TYR A 16 -8.85 -11.72 -12.11
CA TYR A 16 -9.39 -11.87 -10.77
C TYR A 16 -8.29 -12.17 -9.75
N VAL A 17 -7.44 -13.15 -10.05
CA VAL A 17 -6.33 -13.57 -9.19
C VAL A 17 -5.33 -12.43 -9.00
N GLU A 18 -4.97 -11.71 -10.06
CA GLU A 18 -4.07 -10.55 -9.97
C GLU A 18 -4.63 -9.47 -9.03
N LYS A 19 -5.92 -9.15 -9.12
CA LYS A 19 -6.56 -8.17 -8.22
C LYS A 19 -6.54 -8.64 -6.77
N VAL A 20 -6.93 -9.89 -6.52
CA VAL A 20 -6.95 -10.45 -5.16
C VAL A 20 -5.54 -10.46 -4.56
N LEU A 21 -4.52 -10.86 -5.33
CA LEU A 21 -3.13 -10.85 -4.86
C LEU A 21 -2.61 -9.43 -4.64
N ALA A 22 -2.97 -8.48 -5.51
CA ALA A 22 -2.59 -7.08 -5.34
C ALA A 22 -3.24 -6.48 -4.08
N ASP A 23 -4.50 -6.78 -3.82
CA ASP A 23 -5.21 -6.33 -2.62
C ASP A 23 -4.62 -6.98 -1.36
N ASP A 24 -4.30 -8.26 -1.39
CA ASP A 24 -3.79 -8.99 -0.21
C ASP A 24 -2.34 -8.62 0.12
N ILE A 25 -1.45 -8.64 -0.89
CA ILE A 25 -0.02 -8.30 -0.73
C ILE A 25 0.17 -6.79 -0.55
N GLY A 26 -0.58 -5.97 -1.27
CA GLY A 26 -0.45 -4.50 -1.21
C GLY A 26 -0.79 -3.93 0.16
N ASN A 27 -1.60 -4.64 0.94
CA ASN A 27 -1.98 -4.24 2.30
C ASN A 27 -1.03 -4.76 3.39
N ILE A 28 -0.05 -5.61 3.04
CA ILE A 28 0.94 -6.13 3.99
C ILE A 28 2.23 -5.30 3.85
N PRO A 29 2.60 -4.48 4.86
CA PRO A 29 3.84 -3.73 4.82
C PRO A 29 5.04 -4.67 4.69
N ASN A 30 5.94 -4.40 3.74
CA ASN A 30 7.22 -5.10 3.68
C ASN A 30 8.15 -4.62 4.82
N GLU A 31 9.31 -5.26 4.99
CA GLU A 31 10.23 -4.93 6.08
C GLU A 31 10.72 -3.47 6.07
N ALA A 32 10.89 -2.87 4.88
CA ALA A 32 11.27 -1.46 4.77
C ALA A 32 10.13 -0.54 5.25
N THR A 33 8.89 -0.82 4.85
CA THR A 33 7.71 -0.07 5.31
C THR A 33 7.50 -0.24 6.82
N LYS A 34 7.68 -1.45 7.37
CA LYS A 34 7.61 -1.69 8.82
C LYS A 34 8.68 -0.89 9.57
N ALA A 35 9.92 -0.88 9.07
CA ALA A 35 11.00 -0.11 9.67
C ALA A 35 10.70 1.39 9.68
N ALA A 36 10.18 1.95 8.58
CA ALA A 36 9.79 3.35 8.49
C ALA A 36 8.65 3.71 9.47
N ILE A 37 7.66 2.82 9.64
CA ILE A 37 6.58 3.01 10.63
C ILE A 37 7.14 3.04 12.06
N GLU A 38 8.07 2.12 12.39
CA GLU A 38 8.69 2.07 13.71
C GLU A 38 9.63 3.25 13.97
N GLU A 39 10.35 3.72 12.95
CA GLU A 39 11.14 4.96 13.03
C GLU A 39 10.25 6.16 13.32
N ALA A 40 9.15 6.32 12.59
CA ALA A 40 8.18 7.39 12.82
C ALA A 40 7.60 7.35 14.25
N ARG A 41 7.28 6.16 14.77
CA ARG A 41 6.76 5.96 16.13
C ARG A 41 7.77 6.31 17.22
N ARG A 42 9.07 6.14 16.97
CA ARG A 42 10.14 6.50 17.91
C ARG A 42 10.33 8.01 18.06
N GLY A 43 9.62 8.82 17.28
CA GLY A 43 9.51 10.26 17.48
C GLY A 43 10.63 11.06 16.82
N ASN A 44 11.41 10.48 15.91
CA ASN A 44 12.44 11.19 15.14
C ASN A 44 11.82 11.84 13.89
N LEU A 45 10.73 12.58 14.09
CA LEU A 45 9.96 13.21 13.02
C LEU A 45 10.37 14.68 12.89
N GLU A 46 10.58 15.12 11.65
CA GLU A 46 10.70 16.54 11.35
C GLU A 46 9.32 17.21 11.47
N ARG A 47 9.29 18.36 12.14
CA ARG A 47 8.09 19.20 12.16
C ARG A 47 8.04 20.01 10.87
N ILE A 48 6.94 19.87 10.13
CA ILE A 48 6.66 20.69 8.96
C ILE A 48 5.89 21.92 9.40
N ASP A 49 6.53 23.09 9.35
CA ASP A 49 5.89 24.37 9.69
C ASP A 49 5.18 25.01 8.48
N ASN A 50 5.68 24.79 7.27
CA ASN A 50 5.08 25.19 6.00
C ASN A 50 5.16 24.04 5.00
N ILE A 51 4.03 23.64 4.44
CA ILE A 51 3.94 22.53 3.50
C ILE A 51 4.55 22.86 2.14
N ASP A 52 4.41 24.10 1.67
CA ASP A 52 4.91 24.52 0.35
C ASP A 52 6.45 24.52 0.36
N ASP A 53 7.06 25.12 1.38
CA ASP A 53 8.52 25.16 1.55
C ASP A 53 9.13 23.77 1.77
N TRP A 54 8.36 22.83 2.32
CA TRP A 54 8.80 21.45 2.50
C TRP A 54 8.75 20.67 1.19
N LEU A 55 7.69 20.85 0.38
CA LEU A 55 7.57 20.21 -0.92
C LEU A 55 8.63 20.68 -1.92
N GLU A 56 9.07 21.94 -1.85
CA GLU A 56 10.16 22.44 -2.70
C GLU A 56 11.52 21.79 -2.40
N LYS A 57 11.71 21.19 -1.22
CA LYS A 57 12.96 20.54 -0.80
C LYS A 57 13.01 19.04 -1.11
N LEU A 58 11.88 18.45 -1.49
CA LEU A 58 11.72 17.02 -1.75
C LEU A 58 12.25 16.65 -3.14
#